data_AF-A0A327VEL7-F1
#
_entry.id   AF-A0A327VEL7-F1
#
_cell.length_a   1.000
_cell.length_b   1.000
_cell.length_c   1.000
_cell.angle_alpha   90.00
_cell.angle_beta   90.00
_cell.angle_gamma   90.00
#
_symmetry.space_group_name_H-M   'P 1'
#
loop_
_entity.id
_entity.type
_entity.pdbx_description
1 polymer ?
#
loop_
_entity_poly.entity_id
_entity_poly.type
_entity_poly.pdbx_seq_one_letter_code
_entity_poly.pdbx_strand_id
1 'polypeptide(L)'
;MTSDTETESGVETDREQARSALSYEQARGELVRVVQQLEAGGATLEESLALWERGEELARVCREWLEGARARLDAVLEAEAEAGDDADPEGSGQSRTGGSGTGGAQADAEGDEDD
;
A
#
# COMPACT_ATOMS: atom_id res chain seq x y z
N MET A 1 31.61 -22.40 4.74
CA MET A 1 31.47 -21.44 5.85
C MET A 1 30.40 -20.48 5.38
N THR A 2 29.16 -20.77 5.78
CA THR A 2 27.92 -20.19 5.24
C THR A 2 27.78 -18.75 5.68
N SER A 3 27.88 -17.82 4.74
CA SER A 3 27.58 -16.41 4.94
C SER A 3 26.12 -16.17 4.51
N ASP A 4 25.20 -16.39 5.44
CA ASP A 4 23.79 -16.00 5.38
C ASP A 4 23.54 -15.20 6.66
N THR A 5 23.87 -13.91 6.69
CA THR A 5 23.69 -13.06 7.90
C THR A 5 23.40 -11.59 7.58
N GLU A 6 23.04 -11.24 6.33
CA GLU A 6 22.67 -9.86 5.99
C GLU A 6 21.15 -9.63 5.91
N THR A 7 20.33 -10.69 5.85
CA THR A 7 18.85 -10.54 5.74
C THR A 7 18.14 -10.44 7.10
N GLU A 8 18.79 -10.75 8.23
CA GLU A 8 18.12 -10.82 9.55
C GLU A 8 17.84 -9.45 10.21
N SER A 9 18.61 -8.40 9.88
CA SER A 9 18.56 -7.11 10.58
C SER A 9 17.27 -6.31 10.33
N GLY A 10 16.60 -6.51 9.19
CA GLY A 10 15.36 -5.80 8.85
C GLY A 10 14.11 -6.35 9.55
N VAL A 11 14.10 -7.65 9.84
CA VAL A 11 12.95 -8.35 10.46
C VAL A 11 12.97 -8.22 11.99
N GLU A 12 14.13 -7.99 12.59
CA GLU A 12 14.29 -7.83 14.05
C GLU A 12 13.74 -6.49 14.56
N THR A 13 13.99 -5.40 13.81
CA THR A 13 13.48 -4.06 14.15
C THR A 13 11.95 -3.98 14.08
N ASP A 14 11.34 -4.69 13.12
CA ASP A 14 9.90 -4.82 12.98
C ASP A 14 9.27 -5.51 14.21
N ARG A 15 9.94 -6.54 14.76
CA ARG A 15 9.52 -7.24 15.98
C ARG A 15 9.74 -6.44 17.27
N GLU A 16 10.76 -5.61 17.33
CA GLU A 16 11.07 -4.73 18.47
C GLU A 16 10.02 -3.60 18.58
N GLN A 17 9.65 -2.96 17.46
CA GLN A 17 8.53 -2.02 17.41
C GLN A 17 7.17 -2.71 17.67
N ALA A 18 7.01 -3.95 17.19
CA ALA A 18 5.85 -4.80 17.50
C ALA A 18 5.82 -5.33 18.96
N ARG A 19 6.87 -5.12 19.77
CA ARG A 19 6.86 -5.51 21.19
C ARG A 19 6.11 -4.49 22.05
N SER A 20 5.94 -3.25 21.57
CA SER A 20 5.21 -2.18 22.26
C SER A 20 3.85 -1.86 21.60
N ALA A 21 3.66 -2.17 20.32
CA ALA A 21 2.41 -2.03 19.58
C ALA A 21 1.95 -3.38 19.02
N LEU A 22 0.64 -3.62 18.90
CA LEU A 22 0.10 -4.85 18.28
C LEU A 22 0.73 -5.06 16.89
N SER A 23 1.14 -6.30 16.58
CA SER A 23 1.55 -6.63 15.20
C SER A 23 0.38 -6.51 14.24
N TYR A 24 0.65 -6.28 12.95
CA TYR A 24 -0.38 -6.15 11.91
C TYR A 24 -1.38 -7.32 11.90
N GLU A 25 -0.89 -8.56 11.93
CA GLU A 25 -1.76 -9.75 11.90
C GLU A 25 -2.62 -9.89 13.16
N GLN A 26 -2.09 -9.49 14.32
CA GLN A 26 -2.86 -9.45 15.56
C GLN A 26 -3.93 -8.36 15.51
N ALA A 27 -3.56 -7.15 15.09
CA ALA A 27 -4.50 -6.03 14.95
C ALA A 27 -5.62 -6.36 13.96
N ARG A 28 -5.28 -6.93 12.79
CA ARG A 28 -6.26 -7.39 11.79
C ARG A 28 -7.14 -8.50 12.36
N GLY A 29 -6.55 -9.46 13.07
CA GLY A 29 -7.28 -10.56 13.70
C GLY A 29 -8.29 -10.08 14.74
N GLU A 30 -7.92 -9.10 15.57
CA GLU A 30 -8.84 -8.47 16.52
C GLU A 30 -9.93 -7.66 15.80
N LEU A 31 -9.57 -6.92 14.75
CA LEU A 31 -10.53 -6.11 13.98
C LEU A 31 -11.63 -7.00 13.37
N VAL A 32 -11.24 -8.14 12.80
CA VAL A 32 -12.19 -9.13 12.26
C VAL A 32 -13.16 -9.62 13.33
N ARG A 33 -12.68 -9.89 14.56
CA ARG A 33 -13.54 -10.31 15.67
C ARG A 33 -14.52 -9.22 16.10
N VAL A 34 -14.07 -7.96 16.12
CA VAL A 34 -14.93 -6.81 16.43
C VAL A 34 -16.03 -6.66 15.38
N VAL A 35 -15.69 -6.71 14.10
CA VAL A 35 -16.66 -6.64 13.00
C VAL A 35 -17.67 -7.78 13.10
N GLN A 36 -17.22 -9.01 13.34
CA GLN A 36 -18.13 -10.15 13.51
C GLN A 36 -19.11 -9.96 14.69
N GLN A 37 -18.68 -9.35 15.79
CA GLN A 37 -19.57 -9.05 16.92
C GLN A 37 -20.59 -7.96 16.59
N LEU A 38 -20.17 -6.92 15.87
CA LEU A 38 -21.08 -5.87 15.38
C LEU A 38 -22.12 -6.45 14.40
N GLU A 39 -21.70 -7.31 13.48
CA GLU A 39 -22.56 -7.94 12.47
C GLU A 39 -23.51 -8.99 13.06
N ALA A 40 -23.09 -9.72 14.10
CA ALA A 40 -23.95 -10.67 14.80
C ALA A 40 -25.16 -9.97 15.46
N GLY A 41 -25.01 -8.69 15.80
CA GLY A 41 -26.01 -7.93 16.54
C GLY A 41 -26.22 -8.45 17.96
N GLY A 42 -27.24 -7.94 18.65
CA GLY A 42 -27.57 -8.37 20.01
C GLY A 42 -26.74 -7.71 21.12
N ALA A 43 -25.77 -6.88 20.76
CA ALA A 43 -25.11 -5.95 21.69
C ALA A 43 -26.04 -4.78 22.02
N THR A 44 -25.93 -4.26 23.25
CA THR A 44 -26.54 -2.98 23.63
C THR A 44 -25.92 -1.82 22.84
N LEU A 45 -26.53 -0.64 22.90
CA LEU A 45 -26.01 0.54 22.22
C LEU A 45 -24.60 0.89 22.71
N GLU A 46 -24.41 0.92 24.04
CA GLU A 46 -23.14 1.22 24.68
C GLU A 46 -22.04 0.22 24.27
N GLU A 47 -22.38 -1.08 24.22
CA GLU A 47 -21.46 -2.12 23.76
C GLU A 47 -21.13 -1.97 22.26
N SER A 48 -22.13 -1.62 21.44
CA SER A 48 -21.93 -1.39 20.00
C SER A 48 -21.02 -0.19 19.74
N LEU A 49 -21.14 0.87 20.54
CA LEU A 49 -20.25 2.03 20.48
C LEU A 49 -18.83 1.67 20.90
N ALA A 50 -18.67 0.93 22.01
CA ALA A 50 -17.34 0.48 22.47
C ALA A 50 -16.64 -0.42 21.43
N LEU A 51 -17.39 -1.33 20.80
CA LEU A 51 -16.90 -2.17 19.70
C LEU A 51 -16.47 -1.32 18.50
N TRP A 52 -17.28 -0.33 18.12
CA TRP A 52 -16.95 0.57 17.02
C TRP A 52 -15.66 1.38 17.30
N GLU A 53 -15.53 1.99 18.47
CA GLU A 53 -14.33 2.75 18.87
C GLU A 53 -13.07 1.87 18.86
N ARG A 54 -13.19 0.63 19.36
CA ARG A 54 -12.09 -0.35 19.30
C ARG A 54 -11.75 -0.72 17.86
N GLY A 55 -12.75 -0.89 17.00
CA GLY A 55 -12.57 -1.14 15.57
C GLY A 55 -11.80 -0.02 14.88
N GLU A 56 -12.15 1.24 15.17
CA GLU A 56 -11.46 2.42 14.63
C GLU A 56 -9.99 2.49 15.06
N GLU A 57 -9.71 2.19 16.34
CA GLU A 57 -8.34 2.13 16.86
C GLU A 57 -7.51 1.05 16.14
N LEU A 58 -8.07 -0.15 15.99
CA LEU A 58 -7.41 -1.26 15.30
C LEU A 58 -7.18 -0.96 13.81
N ALA A 59 -8.16 -0.31 13.15
CA ALA A 59 -8.03 0.11 11.76
C ALA A 59 -6.91 1.16 11.61
N ARG A 60 -6.78 2.11 12.54
CA ARG A 60 -5.66 3.07 12.57
C ARG A 60 -4.31 2.37 12.68
N VAL A 61 -4.17 1.44 13.63
CA VAL A 61 -2.94 0.65 13.80
C VAL A 61 -2.59 -0.10 12.51
N CYS A 62 -3.57 -0.73 11.85
CA CYS A 62 -3.35 -1.43 10.59
C CYS A 62 -2.84 -0.49 9.48
N ARG A 63 -3.40 0.73 9.39
CA ARG A 63 -2.95 1.73 8.40
C ARG A 63 -1.52 2.18 8.66
N GLU A 64 -1.18 2.51 9.90
CA GLU A 64 0.17 2.94 10.29
C GLU A 64 1.23 1.88 9.92
N TRP A 65 0.91 0.59 10.11
CA TRP A 65 1.76 -0.52 9.68
C TRP A 65 1.98 -0.55 8.16
N LEU A 66 0.91 -0.43 7.38
CA LEU A 66 0.98 -0.47 5.91
C LEU A 66 1.70 0.75 5.34
N GLU A 67 1.46 1.93 5.90
CA GLU A 67 2.15 3.17 5.53
C GLU A 67 3.65 3.08 5.82
N GLY A 68 4.04 2.57 7.00
CA GLY A 68 5.44 2.35 7.35
C GLY A 68 6.13 1.31 6.45
N ALA A 69 5.42 0.23 6.08
CA ALA A 69 5.95 -0.74 5.11
C ALA A 69 6.13 -0.11 3.72
N ARG A 70 5.17 0.73 3.29
CA ARG A 70 5.23 1.42 2.00
C ARG A 70 6.39 2.41 1.94
N ALA A 71 6.59 3.22 2.97
CA ALA A 71 7.68 4.17 3.05
C ALA A 71 9.06 3.50 2.96
N ARG A 72 9.22 2.33 3.59
CA ARG A 72 10.46 1.53 3.47
C ARG A 72 10.71 1.03 2.06
N LEU A 73 9.67 0.58 1.36
CA LEU A 73 9.78 0.15 -0.03
C LEU A 73 10.16 1.33 -0.94
N ASP A 74 9.48 2.47 -0.79
CA ASP A 74 9.74 3.65 -1.61
C ASP A 74 11.18 4.16 -1.41
N ALA A 75 11.71 4.14 -0.18
CA ALA A 75 13.09 4.53 0.12
C ALA A 75 14.14 3.59 -0.54
N VAL A 76 13.86 2.29 -0.63
CA VAL A 76 14.74 1.35 -1.33
C VAL A 76 14.73 1.63 -2.84
N LEU A 77 13.55 1.86 -3.42
CA LEU A 77 13.41 2.16 -4.85
C LEU A 77 14.10 3.48 -5.24
N GLU A 78 14.01 4.51 -4.39
CA GLU A 78 14.71 5.78 -4.60
C GLU A 78 16.23 5.61 -4.53
N ALA A 79 16.73 4.85 -3.55
CA ALA A 79 18.16 4.55 -3.45
C ALA A 79 18.70 3.78 -4.67
N GLU A 80 17.92 2.86 -5.25
CA GLU A 80 18.28 2.15 -6.47
C GLU A 80 18.29 3.06 -7.71
N ALA A 81 17.35 4.02 -7.79
CA ALA A 81 17.27 4.97 -8.89
C ALA A 81 18.47 5.94 -8.91
N GLU A 82 18.86 6.47 -7.74
CA GLU A 82 20.02 7.36 -7.61
C GLU A 82 21.34 6.64 -7.87
N ALA A 83 21.45 5.35 -7.53
CA ALA A 83 22.63 4.54 -7.85
C ALA A 83 22.79 4.21 -9.35
N GLY A 84 21.73 4.41 -10.15
CA GLY A 84 21.72 4.21 -11.60
C GLY A 84 22.11 5.43 -12.43
N ASP A 85 22.20 6.63 -11.83
CA ASP A 85 22.45 7.91 -12.53
C ASP A 85 23.95 8.27 -12.63
N ASP A 86 24.85 7.52 -11.97
CA ASP A 86 26.31 7.66 -12.12
C ASP A 86 26.87 7.00 -13.42
N ALA A 87 25.99 6.56 -14.34
CA ALA A 87 26.36 6.03 -15.65
C ALA A 87 26.41 7.14 -16.73
N ASP A 88 27.55 7.83 -16.77
CA ASP A 88 28.19 8.56 -17.90
C ASP A 88 27.27 9.16 -19.01
N PRO A 89 27.10 10.50 -19.10
CA PRO A 89 26.35 11.14 -20.17
C PRO A 89 27.25 11.47 -21.38
N GLU A 90 27.74 10.48 -22.12
CA GLU A 90 28.40 10.70 -23.42
C GLU A 90 27.87 9.75 -24.50
N GLY A 91 26.94 10.25 -25.31
CA GLY A 91 26.35 9.54 -26.44
C GLY A 91 25.64 10.46 -27.42
N SER A 92 26.37 11.43 -27.98
CA SER A 92 25.89 12.25 -29.11
C SER A 92 25.50 11.37 -30.31
N GLY A 93 24.28 11.46 -30.81
CA GLY A 93 23.79 10.56 -31.86
C GLY A 93 22.47 10.93 -32.53
N GLN A 94 22.45 12.07 -33.24
CA GLN A 94 21.70 12.32 -34.49
C GLN A 94 20.18 12.03 -34.58
N SER A 95 19.40 13.13 -34.71
CA SER A 95 18.36 13.36 -35.74
C SER A 95 17.72 12.14 -36.41
N ARG A 96 16.40 11.94 -36.22
CA ARG A 96 15.43 11.74 -37.33
C ARG A 96 14.04 12.27 -36.98
N THR A 97 13.52 12.96 -37.97
CA THR A 97 12.18 13.50 -38.18
C THR A 97 11.05 12.45 -38.18
N GLY A 98 9.84 12.89 -37.84
CA GLY A 98 8.63 12.56 -38.60
C GLY A 98 7.62 11.66 -37.90
N GLY A 99 6.37 12.13 -37.80
CA GLY A 99 5.24 11.27 -37.47
C GLY A 99 4.03 11.95 -36.85
N SER A 100 3.55 13.07 -37.43
CA SER A 100 2.19 13.56 -37.17
C SER A 100 1.19 12.50 -37.61
N GLY A 101 0.50 11.87 -36.66
CA GLY A 101 -0.52 10.86 -36.89
C GLY A 101 -1.72 11.07 -35.97
N THR A 102 -2.43 12.19 -36.13
CA THR A 102 -3.77 12.37 -35.53
C THR A 102 -4.80 11.72 -36.44
N GLY A 103 -5.16 10.47 -36.13
CA GLY A 103 -6.23 9.75 -36.83
C GLY A 103 -7.00 8.88 -35.84
N GLY A 104 -8.26 9.23 -35.59
CA GLY A 104 -9.16 8.46 -34.73
C GLY A 104 -10.46 9.21 -34.47
N ALA A 105 -11.33 9.25 -35.48
CA ALA A 105 -12.69 9.75 -35.36
C ALA A 105 -13.49 8.86 -34.39
N GLN A 106 -14.15 9.47 -33.40
CA GLN A 106 -15.14 8.81 -32.58
C GLN A 106 -16.52 9.08 -33.19
N ALA A 107 -17.22 8.02 -33.57
CA ALA A 107 -18.59 8.07 -34.04
C ALA A 107 -19.52 8.05 -32.81
N ASP A 108 -20.24 9.15 -32.59
CA ASP A 108 -21.36 9.20 -31.67
C ASP A 108 -22.59 8.63 -32.38
N ALA A 109 -22.93 7.39 -32.05
CA ALA A 109 -24.24 6.82 -32.34
C ALA A 109 -25.14 7.11 -31.13
N GLU A 110 -25.86 8.23 -31.18
CA GLU A 110 -26.99 8.47 -30.30
C GLU A 110 -28.16 7.61 -30.80
N GLY A 111 -28.46 6.56 -30.04
CA GLY A 111 -29.63 5.72 -30.22
C GLY A 111 -30.86 6.44 -29.68
N ASP A 112 -31.72 6.81 -30.60
CA ASP A 112 -33.19 6.84 -30.51
C ASP A 112 -33.75 5.85 -29.46
N GLU A 113 -34.30 6.39 -28.36
CA GLU A 113 -35.28 5.69 -27.51
C GLU A 113 -36.63 6.39 -27.71
N ASP A 114 -37.40 5.87 -28.66
CA ASP A 114 -38.83 6.15 -28.90
C ASP A 114 -39.70 5.22 -28.01
N ASP A 115 -40.80 5.79 -27.49
CA ASP A 115 -41.96 5.23 -26.76
C ASP A 115 -41.90 5.01 -25.23
#